data_AF-A0A6A4GMA2-F1
#
_entry.id   AF-A0A6A4GMA2-F1
#
_cell.length_a   1.000
_cell.length_b   1.000
_cell.length_c   1.000
_cell.angle_alpha   90.00
_cell.angle_beta   90.00
_cell.angle_gamma   90.00
#
_symmetry.space_group_name_H-M   'P 1'
#
loop_
_entity.id
_entity.type
_entity.pdbx_description
1 polymer ?
#
loop_
_entity_poly.entity_id
_entity_poly.type
_entity_poly.pdbx_seq_one_letter_code
_entity_poly.pdbx_strand_id
1 'polypeptide(L)' 'HILQVKRLNGIATHYVIVHTDGCVICNCCMGLNLGIPCRHYFQLFQKVEGLTFSIGMI' A
#
# COMPACT_ATOMS: atom_id res chain seq x y z
N HIS A 1 8.11 1.57 -8.60
CA HIS A 1 7.80 0.15 -8.92
C HIS A 1 6.32 -0.16 -8.69
N ILE A 2 5.74 -1.12 -9.41
CA ILE A 2 4.36 -1.59 -9.19
C ILE A 2 4.44 -3.00 -8.60
N LEU A 3 3.80 -3.20 -7.45
CA LEU A 3 3.76 -4.46 -6.74
C LEU A 3 2.34 -4.99 -6.69
N GLN A 4 2.19 -6.29 -6.93
CA GLN A 4 0.91 -6.98 -6.80
C GLN A 4 0.82 -7.61 -5.42
N VAL A 5 -0.26 -7.32 -4.68
CA VAL A 5 -0.56 -7.91 -3.39
C VAL A 5 -1.85 -8.71 -3.51
N LYS A 6 -1.77 -10.01 -3.21
CA LYS A 6 -2.92 -10.92 -3.16
C LYS A 6 -3.10 -11.45 -1.76
N ARG A 7 -4.36 -11.55 -1.35
CA ARG A 7 -4.74 -12.31 -0.17
C ARG A 7 -4.73 -13.80 -0.53
N LEU A 8 -4.15 -14.64 0.32
CA LEU A 8 -3.97 -16.09 0.07
C LEU A 8 -5.28 -16.81 -0.32
N ASN A 9 -6.40 -16.45 0.31
CA ASN A 9 -7.71 -17.02 0.03
C ASN A 9 -8.68 -16.02 -0.64
N GLY A 10 -8.15 -15.04 -1.37
CA GLY A 10 -8.94 -13.99 -2.02
C GLY A 10 -8.84 -14.03 -3.55
N ILE A 11 -9.97 -13.76 -4.21
CA ILE A 11 -10.02 -13.59 -5.67
C ILE A 11 -9.56 -12.17 -6.08
N ALA A 12 -9.70 -11.20 -5.17
CA ALA A 12 -9.34 -9.82 -5.40
C ALA A 12 -7.82 -9.65 -5.51
N THR A 13 -7.41 -9.00 -6.60
CA THR A 13 -6.02 -8.62 -6.85
C THR A 13 -5.85 -7.15 -6.53
N HIS A 14 -4.96 -6.84 -5.60
CA HIS A 14 -4.65 -5.45 -5.24
C HIS A 14 -3.30 -5.06 -5.80
N TYR A 15 -3.19 -3.81 -6.21
CA TYR A 15 -1.95 -3.23 -6.70
C TYR A 15 -1.49 -2.16 -5.73
N VAL A 16 -0.19 -2.10 -5.54
CA VAL A 16 0.47 -1.08 -4.76
C VAL A 16 1.57 -0.46 -5.60
N ILE A 17 1.54 0.86 -5.67
CA ILE A 17 2.48 1.67 -6.41
C ILE A 17 3.46 2.24 -5.38
N VAL A 18 4.75 1.97 -5.59
CA VAL A 18 5.85 2.56 -4.83
C VAL A 18 6.47 3.64 -5.72
N HIS A 19 6.35 4.89 -5.28
CA HIS A 19 6.96 6.04 -5.94
C HIS A 19 8.47 6.05 -5.74
N THR A 20 9.19 6.84 -6.55
CA THR A 20 10.65 6.99 -6.45
C THR A 20 11.10 7.53 -5.09
N ASP A 21 10.25 8.31 -4.42
CA ASP A 21 10.51 8.88 -3.09
C ASP A 21 10.15 7.91 -1.94
N GLY A 22 9.86 6.64 -2.25
CA GLY A 22 9.45 5.63 -1.28
C GLY A 22 7.99 5.74 -0.83
N CYS A 23 7.24 6.74 -1.31
CA CYS A 23 5.81 6.88 -1.05
C CYS A 23 5.02 5.69 -1.60
N VAL A 24 4.06 5.19 -0.82
CA VAL A 24 3.31 3.98 -1.14
C VAL A 24 1.83 4.29 -1.31
N ILE A 25 1.23 3.89 -2.43
CA ILE A 25 -0.20 4.07 -2.73
C ILE A 25 -0.81 2.71 -3.07
N CYS A 26 -1.81 2.29 -2.29
CA CYS A 26 -2.56 1.06 -2.56
C CYS A 26 -3.88 1.36 -3.27
N ASN A 27 -4.22 0.57 -4.28
CA ASN A 27 -5.48 0.69 -5.03
C ASN A 27 -6.74 0.40 -4.19
N CYS A 28 -6.60 -0.07 -2.95
CA CYS A 28 -7.72 -0.15 -2.00
C CYS A 28 -8.22 1.23 -1.58
N CYS A 29 -7.45 2.30 -1.83
CA CYS A 29 -7.75 3.68 -1.51
C CYS A 29 -8.16 3.94 -0.04
N MET A 30 -8.00 3.00 0.89
CA MET A 30 -8.38 3.19 2.29
C MET A 30 -7.63 4.34 2.96
N GLY A 31 -6.35 4.54 2.61
CA GLY A 31 -5.58 5.67 3.10
C GLY A 31 -6.15 7.02 2.64
N LEU A 32 -6.70 7.08 1.43
CA LEU A 32 -7.30 8.28 0.85
C LEU A 32 -8.76 8.49 1.30
N ASN A 33 -9.54 7.41 1.38
CA ASN A 33 -10.98 7.46 1.66
C ASN A 33 -11.30 7.51 3.16
N LEU A 34 -10.50 6.82 3.98
CA LEU A 34 -10.76 6.62 5.40
C LEU A 34 -9.64 7.18 6.29
N GLY A 35 -8.56 7.72 5.71
CA GLY A 35 -7.39 8.17 6.45
C GLY A 35 -6.59 7.06 7.13
N ILE A 36 -6.89 5.78 6.84
CA ILE A 36 -6.23 4.63 7.49
C ILE A 36 -5.51 3.73 6.48
N PRO A 37 -4.26 3.31 6.73
CA PRO A 37 -3.55 2.40 5.85
C PRO A 37 -4.22 1.02 5.82
N CYS A 38 -4.35 0.43 4.64
CA CYS A 38 -4.89 -0.92 4.49
C CYS A 38 -3.88 -2.00 4.91
N ARG A 39 -4.33 -3.22 5.16
CA ARG A 39 -3.44 -4.36 5.47
C ARG A 39 -2.41 -4.65 4.37
N HIS A 40 -2.74 -4.40 3.10
CA HIS A 40 -1.81 -4.60 1.97
C HIS A 40 -0.62 -3.63 2.02
N TYR A 41 -0.86 -2.42 2.53
CA TYR A 41 0.18 -1.44 2.77
C TYR A 41 1.18 -1.95 3.81
N PHE A 42 0.69 -2.40 4.97
CA PHE A 42 1.55 -2.95 6.03
C PHE A 42 2.29 -4.22 5.60
N GLN A 43 1.67 -5.07 4.78
CA GLN A 43 2.33 -6.26 4.24
C GLN A 43 3.58 -5.92 3.42
N LEU A 44 3.60 -4.76 2.75
CA LEU A 44 4.74 -4.30 1.98
C LEU A 44 5.84 -3.71 2.86
N PHE A 45 5.47 -2.99 3.92
CA PHE A 45 6.44 -2.51 4.92
C PHE A 45 7.23 -3.65 5.59
N GLN A 46 6.67 -4.86 5.63
CA GLN A 46 7.38 -6.04 6.13
C GLN A 46 8.30 -6.72 5.09
N LYS A 47 8.12 -6.45 3.80
CA LYS A 47 8.77 -7.20 2.71
C LYS A 47 9.69 -6.36 1.83
N VAL A 48 9.53 -5.04 1.86
CA VAL A 48 10.25 -4.11 1.00
C VAL A 48 10.89 -3.06 1.90
N GLU A 49 12.20 -2.97 1.82
CA GLU A 49 12.99 -1.97 2.54
C GLU A 49 12.96 -0.62 1.80
N GLY A 50 13.21 0.48 2.51
CA GLY A 50 13.24 1.82 1.91
C GLY A 50 11.87 2.41 1.57
N LEU A 51 10.79 1.88 2.15
CA LEU A 51 9.45 2.45 2.02
C LEU A 51 9.25 3.60 3.01
N THR A 52 8.62 4.68 2.54
CA THR A 52 8.34 5.87 3.34
C THR A 52 6.88 5.90 3.74
N PHE A 53 6.62 6.07 5.03
CA PHE A 53 5.27 6.26 5.54
C PHE A 53 4.83 7.70 5.29
N SER A 54 3.79 7.88 4.47
CA SER A 54 3.18 9.17 4.23
C SER A 54 1.67 9.06 4.48
N ILE A 55 1.19 9.82 5.45
CA ILE A 55 -0.24 9.99 5.73
C ILE A 55 -0.52 11.49 5.60
N GLY A 56 -1.37 11.85 4.63
CA GLY A 56 -1.85 13.21 4.51
C GLY A 56 -2.88 13.46 5.61
N MET A 57 -2.53 14.25 6.62
CA MET A 57 -3.49 14.80 7.57
C MET A 57 -4.02 16.12 7.01
N ILE A 58 -5.33 16.32 7.04
CA ILE A 58 -6.01 17.58 6.73
C ILE A 58 -6.23 18.31 8.05
#